data_AF-A0A2P2LR65-F1
#
_entry.id   AF-A0A2P2LR65-F1
#
_cell.length_a   1.000
_cell.length_b   1.000
_cell.length_c   1.000
_cell.angle_alpha   90.00
_cell.angle_beta   90.00
_cell.angle_gamma   90.00
#
_symmetry.space_group_name_H-M   'P 1'
#
loop_
_entity.id
_entity.type
_entity.pdbx_description
1 polymer ?
#
loop_
_entity_poly.entity_id
_entity_poly.type
_entity_poly.pdbx_seq_one_letter_code
_entity_poly.pdbx_strand_id
1 'polypeptide(L)'
;MERGQVTRRVKYKTSVRDSGTPGRLLLKMEKLIFRPDNPNSASKLEMQFRFFKAHKYTKEGSNKAPMLNLTSDQGVSYIFEFESYDDLQVCKEFVGKALAKPGETPKPNNIPEHPYEQPSTEELLLRMNLLRENR
;
A
#
# COMPACT_ATOMS: atom_id res chain seq x y z
N MET A 1 -14.55 -6.64 7.16
CA MET A 1 -14.61 -6.29 5.72
C MET A 1 -14.92 -4.81 5.61
N GLU A 2 -13.92 -3.96 5.39
CA GLU A 2 -14.15 -2.52 5.17
C GLU A 2 -14.93 -2.34 3.86
N ARG A 3 -16.08 -1.67 3.94
CA ARG A 3 -17.08 -1.54 2.88
C ARG A 3 -16.55 -0.70 1.73
N GLY A 4 -15.81 -1.28 0.77
CA GLY A 4 -15.46 -0.69 -0.53
C GLY A 4 -14.69 0.65 -0.54
N GLN A 5 -14.43 1.23 0.62
CA GLN A 5 -13.72 2.49 0.81
C GLN A 5 -13.04 2.54 2.18
N VAL A 6 -11.94 3.28 2.26
CA VAL A 6 -11.16 3.50 3.49
C VAL A 6 -11.07 5.01 3.72
N THR A 7 -11.33 5.45 4.96
CA THR A 7 -11.10 6.84 5.36
C THR A 7 -10.10 6.90 6.51
N ARG A 8 -9.05 7.71 6.39
CA ARG A 8 -8.05 7.92 7.44
C ARG A 8 -7.65 9.40 7.56
N ARG A 9 -7.23 9.81 8.75
CA ARG A 9 -6.63 11.14 8.98
C ARG A 9 -5.19 11.12 8.52
N VAL A 10 -4.79 12.16 7.79
CA VAL A 10 -3.44 12.28 7.24
C VAL A 10 -3.01 13.74 7.18
N LYS A 11 -1.72 13.98 7.01
CA LYS A 11 -1.19 15.24 6.48
C LYS A 11 -0.78 15.05 5.03
N TYR A 12 -1.35 15.85 4.13
CA TYR A 12 -0.93 15.89 2.74
C TYR A 12 0.30 16.78 2.56
N LYS A 13 1.31 16.29 1.84
CA LYS A 13 2.59 16.97 1.63
C LYS A 13 2.99 16.89 0.15
N THR A 14 3.59 17.95 -0.37
CA THR A 14 4.19 17.95 -1.72
C THR A 14 5.67 17.54 -1.67
N SER A 15 6.31 17.70 -0.51
CA SER A 15 7.66 17.24 -0.19
C SER A 15 7.71 16.58 1.21
N VAL A 16 8.69 15.70 1.41
CA VAL A 16 8.90 15.02 2.71
C VAL A 16 9.26 15.99 3.84
N ARG A 17 9.84 17.16 3.49
CA ARG A 17 10.28 18.18 4.45
C ARG A 17 9.16 19.12 4.90
N ASP A 18 8.02 19.13 4.20
CA ASP A 18 6.95 20.07 4.52
C ASP A 18 6.31 19.72 5.87
N SER A 19 5.63 20.68 6.50
CA SER A 19 4.80 20.40 7.67
C SER A 19 3.52 19.63 7.30
N GLY A 20 3.07 19.79 6.05
CA GLY A 20 1.88 19.15 5.50
C GLY A 20 0.56 19.82 5.90
N THR A 21 -0.47 19.63 5.08
CA THR A 21 -1.83 20.09 5.34
C THR A 21 -2.63 18.98 6.00
N PRO A 22 -3.13 19.15 7.25
CA PRO A 22 -3.96 18.15 7.90
C PRO A 22 -5.32 18.01 7.20
N GLY A 23 -5.81 16.78 7.13
CA GLY A 23 -7.09 16.48 6.52
C GLY A 23 -7.44 15.00 6.56
N ARG A 24 -8.41 14.64 5.73
CA ARG A 24 -8.91 13.27 5.60
C ARG A 24 -8.67 12.74 4.20
N LEU A 25 -8.05 11.56 4.15
CA LEU A 25 -7.88 10.77 2.95
C LEU A 25 -9.01 9.76 2.84
N LEU A 26 -9.76 9.84 1.75
CA LEU A 26 -10.78 8.86 1.36
C LEU A 26 -10.28 8.10 0.13
N LEU A 27 -10.10 6.79 0.30
CA LEU A 27 -9.75 5.87 -0.77
C LEU A 27 -11.01 5.11 -1.18
N LYS A 28 -11.32 5.14 -2.48
CA LYS A 28 -12.34 4.31 -3.13
C LYS A 28 -11.66 3.49 -4.22
N MET A 29 -12.28 2.41 -4.68
CA MET A 29 -11.64 1.51 -5.65
C MET A 29 -11.20 2.22 -6.95
N GLU A 30 -11.91 3.28 -7.36
CA GLU A 30 -11.62 4.02 -8.59
C GLU A 30 -10.73 5.26 -8.36
N LYS A 31 -10.79 5.85 -7.16
CA LYS A 31 -10.22 7.17 -6.90
C LYS A 31 -9.84 7.41 -5.45
N LEU A 32 -8.92 8.34 -5.28
CA LEU A 32 -8.51 8.93 -4.03
C LEU A 32 -9.04 10.37 -3.95
N ILE A 33 -9.50 10.75 -2.76
CA ILE A 33 -9.95 12.10 -2.45
C ILE A 33 -9.28 12.53 -1.15
N PHE A 34 -8.60 13.68 -1.17
CA PHE A 34 -8.10 14.33 0.03
C PHE A 34 -8.91 15.59 0.31
N ARG A 35 -9.40 15.72 1.55
CA ARG A 35 -10.13 16.88 2.03
C ARG A 35 -9.36 17.52 3.18
N PRO A 36 -8.83 18.74 3.02
CA PRO A 36 -8.18 19.44 4.11
C PRO A 36 -9.19 19.76 5.22
N ASP A 37 -8.73 19.79 6.46
CA ASP A 37 -9.59 20.16 7.61
C ASP A 37 -9.99 21.65 7.56
N ASN A 38 -9.12 22.49 7.00
CA ASN A 38 -9.44 23.89 6.71
C ASN A 38 -10.16 23.99 5.35
N PRO A 39 -11.44 24.42 5.31
CA PRO A 39 -12.20 24.52 4.06
C PRO A 39 -11.65 25.56 3.08
N ASN A 40 -10.86 26.53 3.55
CA ASN A 40 -10.22 27.54 2.70
C ASN A 40 -8.89 27.08 2.09
N SER A 41 -8.44 25.86 2.39
CA SER A 41 -7.19 25.34 1.85
C SER A 41 -7.34 24.96 0.37
N ALA A 42 -6.42 25.45 -0.46
CA ALA A 42 -6.32 25.08 -1.88
C ALA A 42 -5.83 23.63 -2.09
N SER A 43 -5.42 22.91 -1.03
CA SER A 43 -4.85 21.58 -1.11
C SER A 43 -5.87 20.45 -1.31
N LYS A 44 -7.11 20.73 -1.71
CA LYS A 44 -8.11 19.70 -2.00
C LYS A 44 -7.68 18.88 -3.22
N LEU A 45 -7.75 17.56 -3.12
CA LEU A 45 -7.37 16.66 -4.21
C LEU A 45 -8.46 15.65 -4.50
N GLU A 46 -8.65 15.36 -5.78
CA GLU A 46 -9.44 14.22 -6.26
C GLU A 46 -8.76 13.67 -7.51
N MET A 47 -8.32 12.41 -7.44
CA MET A 47 -7.59 11.77 -8.54
C MET A 47 -7.98 10.30 -8.67
N GLN A 48 -8.12 9.84 -9.91
CA GLN A 48 -8.39 8.43 -10.20
C GLN A 48 -7.10 7.61 -10.15
N PHE A 49 -7.21 6.35 -9.70
CA PHE A 49 -6.04 5.48 -9.55
C PHE A 49 -5.32 5.19 -10.88
N ARG A 50 -6.04 5.25 -12.01
CA ARG A 50 -5.49 5.10 -13.36
C ARG A 50 -4.37 6.09 -13.72
N PHE A 51 -4.28 7.23 -13.01
CA PHE A 51 -3.25 8.25 -13.24
C PHE A 51 -1.99 8.02 -12.41
N PHE A 52 -1.99 7.05 -11.49
CA PHE A 52 -0.80 6.70 -10.72
C PHE A 52 -0.02 5.58 -11.40
N LYS A 53 1.28 5.78 -11.54
CA LYS A 53 2.22 4.82 -12.13
C LYS A 53 2.93 4.00 -11.07
N ALA A 54 3.15 4.57 -9.90
CA ALA A 54 3.89 3.93 -8.83
C ALA A 54 3.39 4.36 -7.46
N HIS A 55 3.65 3.52 -6.47
CA HIS A 55 3.44 3.84 -5.06
C HIS A 55 4.64 3.36 -4.23
N LYS A 56 4.95 4.09 -3.17
CA LYS A 56 5.99 3.76 -2.18
C LYS A 56 5.45 4.02 -0.79
N TYR A 57 5.96 3.31 0.18
CA TYR A 57 5.61 3.51 1.59
C TYR A 57 6.84 3.35 2.47
N THR A 58 6.81 3.99 3.62
CA THR A 58 7.85 3.81 4.65
C THR A 58 7.70 2.46 5.32
N LYS A 59 8.82 1.77 5.54
CA LYS A 59 8.82 0.50 6.27
C LYS A 59 8.56 0.75 7.76
N GLU A 60 7.76 -0.12 8.37
CA GLU A 60 7.62 -0.17 9.83
C GLU A 60 8.98 -0.51 10.47
N GLY A 61 9.29 0.10 11.61
CA GLY A 61 10.59 -0.03 12.28
C GLY A 61 11.73 0.81 11.67
N SER A 62 11.53 1.46 10.52
CA SER A 62 12.37 2.60 10.16
C SER A 62 11.89 3.77 11.01
N ASN A 63 12.77 4.48 11.72
CA ASN A 63 12.43 5.62 12.62
C ASN A 63 11.85 6.86 11.87
N LYS A 64 11.11 6.64 10.78
CA LYS A 64 10.48 7.63 9.92
C LYS A 64 8.98 7.64 10.20
N ALA A 65 8.33 8.75 9.87
CA ALA A 65 6.88 8.81 9.96
C ALA A 65 6.23 7.79 8.99
N PRO A 66 5.05 7.24 9.32
CA PRO A 66 4.31 6.38 8.41
C PRO A 66 3.80 7.20 7.23
N MET A 67 4.36 6.99 6.04
CA MET A 67 4.03 7.75 4.83
C MET A 67 3.72 6.84 3.65
N LEU A 68 2.71 7.24 2.87
CA LEU A 68 2.40 6.72 1.55
C LEU A 68 2.71 7.80 0.51
N ASN A 69 3.53 7.47 -0.49
CA ASN A 69 3.83 8.32 -1.63
C ASN A 69 3.26 7.69 -2.90
N LEU A 70 2.36 8.41 -3.57
CA LEU A 70 1.82 8.04 -4.88
C LEU A 70 2.46 8.92 -5.94
N THR A 71 2.98 8.31 -7.00
CA THR A 71 3.59 9.03 -8.13
C THR A 71 2.68 8.93 -9.35
N SER A 72 2.28 10.08 -9.91
CA SER A 72 1.49 10.13 -11.14
C SER A 72 2.31 9.75 -12.37
N ASP A 73 1.63 9.51 -13.48
CA ASP A 73 2.22 9.33 -14.81
C ASP A 73 3.09 10.52 -15.24
N GLN A 74 2.73 11.73 -14.80
CA GLN A 74 3.50 12.96 -15.02
C GLN A 74 4.70 13.13 -14.06
N GLY A 75 4.96 12.16 -13.19
CA GLY A 75 6.08 12.20 -12.23
C GLY A 75 5.83 13.05 -10.99
N VAL A 76 4.61 13.55 -10.78
CA VAL A 76 4.25 14.33 -9.58
C VAL A 76 4.05 13.37 -8.40
N SER A 77 4.67 13.69 -7.26
CA SER A 77 4.56 12.89 -6.03
C SER A 77 3.51 13.49 -5.08
N TYR A 78 2.65 12.62 -4.54
CA TYR A 78 1.61 12.95 -3.58
C TYR A 78 1.87 12.17 -2.30
N ILE A 79 2.25 12.87 -1.24
CA ILE A 79 2.69 12.26 0.00
C ILE A 79 1.60 12.42 1.05
N PHE A 80 1.22 11.31 1.68
CA PHE A 80 0.27 11.25 2.79
C PHE A 80 0.99 10.69 4.01
N GLU A 81 1.15 11.51 5.03
CA GLU A 81 1.69 11.13 6.34
C GLU A 81 0.53 10.75 7.27
N PHE A 82 0.59 9.55 7.84
CA PHE A 82 -0.43 8.98 8.72
C PHE A 82 -0.10 9.25 10.19
N GLU A 83 -1.10 9.09 11.06
CA GLU A 83 -0.90 9.15 12.51
C GLU A 83 -0.24 7.87 13.03
N SER A 84 -0.52 6.72 12.40
CA SER A 84 -0.04 5.41 12.82
C SER A 84 0.40 4.53 11.64
N TYR A 85 1.23 3.52 11.94
CA TYR A 85 1.58 2.50 10.95
C TYR A 85 0.41 1.57 10.63
N ASP A 86 -0.51 1.33 11.57
CA ASP A 86 -1.74 0.55 11.32
C ASP A 86 -2.58 1.20 10.21
N ASP A 87 -2.77 2.51 10.28
CA ASP A 87 -3.48 3.26 9.23
C ASP A 87 -2.77 3.18 7.87
N LEU A 88 -1.44 3.25 7.88
CA LEU A 88 -0.64 3.07 6.66
C LEU A 88 -0.81 1.66 6.10
N GLN A 89 -0.83 0.61 6.93
CA GLN A 89 -1.01 -0.77 6.48
C GLN A 89 -2.36 -0.96 5.78
N VAL A 90 -3.44 -0.48 6.39
CA VAL A 90 -4.79 -0.52 5.79
C VAL A 90 -4.83 0.21 4.45
N CYS A 91 -4.29 1.44 4.40
CA CYS A 91 -4.27 2.22 3.17
C CYS A 91 -3.36 1.62 2.09
N LYS A 92 -2.22 1.05 2.47
CA LYS A 92 -1.29 0.35 1.56
C LYS A 92 -1.99 -0.82 0.89
N GLU A 93 -2.66 -1.68 1.66
CA GLU A 93 -3.39 -2.81 1.09
C GLU A 93 -4.50 -2.37 0.14
N PHE A 94 -5.23 -1.32 0.51
CA PHE A 94 -6.30 -0.78 -0.31
C PHE A 94 -5.76 -0.23 -1.64
N VAL A 95 -4.70 0.58 -1.60
CA VAL A 95 -4.08 1.12 -2.81
C VAL A 95 -3.49 0.02 -3.69
N GLY A 96 -2.88 -1.00 -3.08
CA GLY A 96 -2.41 -2.18 -3.81
C GLY A 96 -3.54 -2.88 -4.56
N LYS A 97 -4.70 -3.06 -3.91
CA LYS A 97 -5.91 -3.62 -4.54
C LYS A 97 -6.50 -2.72 -5.61
N ALA A 98 -6.50 -1.40 -5.41
CA ALA A 98 -7.05 -0.43 -6.37
C ALA A 98 -6.17 -0.26 -7.63
N LEU A 99 -4.85 -0.46 -7.50
CA LEU A 99 -3.90 -0.41 -8.61
C LEU A 99 -3.70 -1.77 -9.31
N ALA A 100 -4.10 -2.87 -8.69
CA ALA A 100 -4.09 -4.19 -9.32
C ALA A 100 -5.09 -4.20 -10.49
N LYS A 101 -4.62 -4.57 -11.69
CA LYS A 101 -5.50 -4.70 -12.85
C LYS A 101 -6.49 -5.86 -12.65
N PRO A 102 -7.76 -5.75 -13.07
CA PRO A 102 -8.68 -6.87 -13.08
C PRO A 102 -8.16 -7.94 -14.05
N GLY A 103 -7.54 -8.99 -13.52
CA GLY A 103 -6.93 -10.08 -14.30
C GLY A 103 -5.50 -10.43 -13.89
N GLU A 104 -4.81 -9.59 -13.11
CA GLU A 104 -3.54 -9.97 -12.48
C GLU A 104 -3.82 -10.56 -11.10
N THR A 105 -3.78 -11.89 -11.00
CA THR A 105 -3.50 -12.57 -9.73
C THR A 105 -2.38 -11.83 -9.00
N PRO A 106 -2.52 -11.53 -7.69
CA PRO A 106 -1.53 -10.75 -6.98
C PRO A 106 -0.19 -11.49 -7.01
N LYS A 107 0.79 -10.97 -7.76
CA LYS A 107 2.18 -11.33 -7.54
C LYS A 107 2.61 -10.69 -6.22
N PRO A 108 2.95 -11.47 -5.19
CA PRO A 108 3.50 -10.91 -3.96
C PRO A 108 4.95 -10.51 -4.27
N ASN A 109 5.20 -9.23 -4.60
CA ASN A 109 6.57 -8.77 -4.80
C ASN A 109 7.11 -8.05 -3.56
N ASN A 110 8.04 -8.76 -2.92
CA ASN A 110 9.27 -8.29 -2.30
C ASN A 110 9.22 -7.88 -0.83
N ILE A 111 9.20 -8.91 0.03
CA ILE A 111 10.09 -8.97 1.18
C ILE A 111 11.47 -9.37 0.64
N PRO A 112 12.57 -8.63 0.92
CA PRO A 112 13.90 -9.18 0.77
C PRO A 112 14.21 -9.96 2.04
N GLU A 113 14.20 -11.29 1.98
CA GLU A 113 15.16 -12.19 2.63
C GLU A 113 14.73 -13.66 2.46
N HIS A 114 15.74 -14.50 2.19
CA HIS A 114 15.77 -15.97 2.10
C HIS A 114 15.32 -16.67 0.79
N PRO A 115 16.19 -17.52 0.20
CA PRO A 115 15.80 -18.49 -0.81
C PRO A 115 15.07 -19.64 -0.10
N TYR A 116 13.74 -19.54 -0.01
CA TYR A 116 12.94 -20.72 0.31
C TYR A 116 12.62 -21.43 -1.00
N GLU A 117 13.40 -22.49 -1.25
CA GLU A 117 13.05 -23.55 -2.18
C GLU A 117 11.61 -23.99 -1.88
N GLN A 118 10.68 -23.73 -2.81
CA GLN A 118 9.41 -24.43 -2.80
C GLN A 118 9.73 -25.87 -3.15
N PRO A 119 9.43 -26.85 -2.27
CA PRO A 119 9.68 -28.24 -2.61
C PRO A 119 8.82 -28.60 -3.82
N SER A 120 9.49 -29.04 -4.88
CA SER A 120 8.83 -29.57 -6.06
C SER A 120 7.99 -30.78 -5.66
N THR A 121 6.94 -31.09 -6.43
CA THR A 121 5.98 -32.19 -6.17
C THR A 121 6.68 -33.54 -5.88
N GLU A 122 7.90 -33.72 -6.41
CA GLU A 122 8.79 -34.86 -6.16
C GLU A 122 9.34 -34.95 -4.73
N GLU A 123 9.68 -33.83 -4.07
CA GLU A 123 10.14 -33.82 -2.67
C GLU A 123 9.01 -34.12 -1.69
N LEU A 124 7.78 -33.69 -1.99
CA LEU A 124 6.58 -34.06 -1.21
C LEU A 124 6.30 -35.57 -1.27
N LEU A 125 6.46 -36.18 -2.45
CA LEU A 125 6.30 -37.63 -2.63
C LEU A 125 7.39 -38.43 -1.91
N LEU A 126 8.64 -37.94 -1.92
CA LEU A 126 9.75 -38.57 -1.19
C LEU A 126 9.50 -38.56 0.32
N ARG A 127 8.99 -37.44 0.87
CA ARG A 127 8.63 -37.32 2.29
C ARG A 127 7.50 -38.27 2.71
N MET A 128 6.54 -38.52 1.83
CA MET A 128 5.44 -39.45 2.10
C MET A 128 5.92 -40.92 2.12
N ASN A 129 6.89 -41.28 1.28
CA ASN A 129 7.42 -42.65 1.24
C ASN A 129 8.27 -42.99 2.48
N LEU A 130 9.08 -42.05 2.98
CA LEU A 130 9.92 -42.25 4.18
C LEU A 130 9.11 -42.51 5.46
N LEU A 131 7.87 -42.02 5.54
CA LEU A 131 6.96 -42.29 6.65
C LEU A 131 6.41 -43.72 6.66
N ARG A 132 6.53 -44.45 5.53
CA ARG A 132 6.06 -45.85 5.43
C ARG A 132 7.14 -46.87 5.78
N GLU A 133 8.41 -46.46 5.85
CA GLU A 133 9.55 -47.36 6.04
C GLU A 133 10.01 -47.47 7.51
N ASN A 134 9.38 -46.76 8.45
CA ASN A 134 9.53 -47.02 9.89
C ASN A 134 8.37 -47.87 10.41
N ARG A 135 8.39 -49.16 10.07
CA ARG A 135 7.55 -50.17 10.72
C ARG A 135 8.39 -51.33 11.22
#